data_AF-A0A7W4AXP5-F1
#
_entry.id   AF-A0A7W4AXP5-F1
#
_cell.length_a   1.000
_cell.length_b   1.000
_cell.length_c   1.000
_cell.angle_alpha   90.00
_cell.angle_beta   90.00
_cell.angle_gamma   90.00
#
_symmetry.space_group_name_H-M   'P 1'
#
loop_
_entity.id
_entity.type
_entity.pdbx_description
1 polymer ?
#
loop_
_entity_poly.entity_id
_entity_poly.type
_entity_poly.pdbx_seq_one_letter_code
_entity_poly.pdbx_strand_id
1 'polypeptide(L)'
;MKTTSQYAQSLVELKAQPAHLLEDVGDQWCTPVDLFWGINAAFGPFDMDLFTDGSNALCPRFYSIEDNALTQDWNEDLNGGIGFANPPYSRPCKDNNDNDLTGMITIMGKAKNERDKGAKLVFLIRGVPSEAWWPEQADHICFIKGRVGFKLPSWFIPANEKQKATSAGFAGALVIFDKEWRGQQISYIHRDSLRAQGQKLLDMISAAAVKSAESKLSQMLTSHGFKMFENINQDDTEIGEQIDVEQLIAKDAETELATTKWPSEVCHIVEECFKANPNKHNDHRAQVLLELTNKRLLEKMRPSQIIAELNTMLVQCEPMGDAA
;
A
#
# COMPACT_ATOMS: atom_id res chain seq x y z
N MET A 1 -21.80 14.79 13.74
CA MET A 1 -20.45 14.20 13.66
C MET A 1 -20.64 12.71 13.42
N LYS A 2 -20.08 12.13 12.35
CA LYS A 2 -20.04 10.66 12.21
C LYS A 2 -19.25 10.13 13.40
N THR A 3 -19.87 9.34 14.27
CA THR A 3 -19.19 8.74 15.41
C THR A 3 -18.32 7.59 14.90
N THR A 4 -16.99 7.75 14.95
CA THR A 4 -16.02 6.73 14.50
C THR A 4 -16.18 5.43 15.28
N SER A 5 -16.27 4.28 14.61
CA SER A 5 -16.40 2.97 15.27
C SER A 5 -15.15 2.65 16.10
N GLN A 6 -15.30 1.83 17.15
CA GLN A 6 -14.14 1.40 17.94
C GLN A 6 -13.09 0.70 17.07
N TYR A 7 -13.51 -0.08 16.08
CA TYR A 7 -12.62 -0.72 15.11
C TYR A 7 -11.80 0.31 14.31
N ALA A 8 -12.46 1.33 13.75
CA ALA A 8 -11.79 2.40 13.01
C ALA A 8 -10.82 3.18 13.91
N GLN A 9 -11.24 3.47 15.14
CA GLN A 9 -10.41 4.19 16.10
C GLN A 9 -9.17 3.38 16.50
N SER A 10 -9.31 2.09 16.79
CA SER A 10 -8.18 1.20 17.07
C SER A 10 -7.22 1.10 15.89
N LEU A 11 -7.72 1.12 14.64
CA LEU A 11 -6.84 1.15 13.47
C LEU A 11 -6.09 2.47 13.35
N VAL A 12 -6.74 3.61 13.60
CA VAL A 12 -6.08 4.93 13.61
C VAL A 12 -4.98 4.97 14.69
N GLU A 13 -5.27 4.46 15.88
CA GLU A 13 -4.30 4.37 16.98
C GLU A 13 -3.14 3.42 16.65
N LEU A 14 -3.41 2.31 15.96
CA LEU A 14 -2.38 1.38 15.49
C LEU A 14 -1.48 2.06 14.44
N LYS A 15 -2.06 2.69 13.41
CA LYS A 15 -1.34 3.40 12.36
C LYS A 15 -0.47 4.54 12.89
N ALA A 16 -0.89 5.16 13.99
CA ALA A 16 -0.14 6.23 14.64
C ALA A 16 1.04 5.72 15.48
N GLN A 17 1.19 4.40 15.67
CA GLN A 17 2.32 3.87 16.41
C GLN A 17 3.63 4.07 15.61
N PRO A 18 4.72 4.44 16.30
CA PRO A 18 6.04 4.57 15.67
C PRO A 18 6.62 3.24 15.17
N ALA A 19 6.11 2.10 15.65
CA ALA A 19 6.50 0.76 15.24
C ALA A 19 5.40 -0.26 15.55
N HIS A 20 5.43 -1.40 14.84
CA HIS A 20 4.33 -2.36 14.76
C HIS A 20 4.82 -3.80 14.85
N LEU A 21 3.97 -4.67 15.41
CA LEU A 21 4.15 -6.12 15.37
C LEU A 21 3.34 -6.71 14.21
N LEU A 22 3.84 -7.79 13.60
CA LEU A 22 3.15 -8.48 12.51
C LEU A 22 1.77 -9.03 12.93
N GLU A 23 1.62 -9.42 14.19
CA GLU A 23 0.37 -9.94 14.73
C GLU A 23 -0.72 -8.87 14.84
N ASP A 24 -0.34 -7.59 14.96
CA ASP A 24 -1.27 -6.47 15.10
C ASP A 24 -1.82 -5.97 13.75
N VAL A 25 -1.19 -6.33 12.63
CA VAL A 25 -1.63 -5.91 11.28
C VAL A 25 -3.06 -6.34 10.99
N GLY A 26 -3.47 -7.50 11.52
CA GLY A 26 -4.87 -7.96 11.45
C GLY A 26 -5.43 -8.00 10.03
N ASP A 27 -6.51 -7.26 9.79
CA ASP A 27 -7.22 -7.22 8.51
C ASP A 27 -6.52 -6.38 7.42
N GLN A 28 -5.40 -5.74 7.74
CA GLN A 28 -4.80 -4.69 6.91
C GLN A 28 -3.78 -5.20 5.87
N TRP A 29 -3.69 -6.52 5.70
CA TRP A 29 -2.86 -7.13 4.66
C TRP A 29 -3.39 -6.81 3.26
N CYS A 30 -2.54 -6.22 2.43
CA CYS A 30 -2.92 -5.68 1.13
C CYS A 30 -2.72 -6.69 -0.01
N THR A 31 -3.64 -6.69 -0.98
CA THR A 31 -3.49 -7.47 -2.22
C THR A 31 -2.33 -6.89 -3.05
N PRO A 32 -1.38 -7.70 -3.53
CA PRO A 32 -0.36 -7.23 -4.46
C PRO A 32 -0.97 -6.64 -5.73
N VAL A 33 -0.52 -5.45 -6.14
CA VAL A 33 -1.08 -4.72 -7.30
C VAL A 33 -0.99 -5.52 -8.60
N ASP A 34 0.11 -6.24 -8.83
CA ASP A 34 0.27 -7.14 -9.98
C ASP A 34 -0.74 -8.30 -9.97
N LEU A 35 -1.01 -8.86 -8.80
CA LEU A 35 -2.05 -9.88 -8.65
C LEU A 35 -3.44 -9.30 -8.91
N PHE A 36 -3.76 -8.13 -8.35
CA PHE A 36 -5.03 -7.44 -8.55
C PHE A 36 -5.30 -7.20 -10.03
N TRP A 37 -4.35 -6.62 -10.79
CA TRP A 37 -4.54 -6.38 -12.23
C TRP A 37 -4.65 -7.67 -13.05
N GLY A 38 -3.96 -8.74 -12.65
CA GLY A 38 -4.15 -10.06 -13.24
C GLY A 38 -5.58 -10.60 -13.04
N ILE A 39 -6.11 -10.47 -11.82
CA ILE A 39 -7.48 -10.87 -11.49
C ILE A 39 -8.49 -9.99 -12.24
N ASN A 40 -8.26 -8.67 -12.26
CA ASN A 40 -9.08 -7.68 -12.97
C ASN A 40 -9.16 -7.99 -14.47
N ALA A 41 -8.06 -8.44 -15.08
CA ALA A 41 -8.06 -8.85 -16.48
C ALA A 41 -8.87 -10.13 -16.75
N ALA A 42 -9.00 -11.01 -15.75
CA ALA A 42 -9.69 -12.29 -15.88
C ALA A 42 -11.18 -12.21 -15.52
N PHE A 43 -11.56 -11.38 -14.55
CA PHE A 43 -12.90 -11.33 -13.97
C PHE A 43 -13.48 -9.91 -13.80
N GLY A 44 -12.74 -8.88 -14.20
CA GLY A 44 -13.19 -7.50 -14.20
C GLY A 44 -13.77 -7.05 -15.55
N PRO A 45 -13.74 -5.74 -15.86
CA PRO A 45 -13.12 -4.67 -15.07
C PRO A 45 -13.84 -4.42 -13.74
N PHE A 46 -13.07 -4.18 -12.67
CA PHE A 46 -13.59 -3.82 -11.36
C PHE A 46 -13.83 -2.33 -11.25
N ASP A 47 -15.02 -1.97 -10.79
CA ASP A 47 -15.46 -0.59 -10.62
C ASP A 47 -15.25 -0.10 -9.19
N MET A 48 -15.36 -1.01 -8.20
CA MET A 48 -15.38 -0.65 -6.79
C MET A 48 -14.61 -1.64 -5.92
N ASP A 49 -13.86 -1.12 -4.94
CA ASP A 49 -13.20 -1.90 -3.90
C ASP A 49 -14.05 -1.88 -2.62
N LEU A 50 -14.54 -3.04 -2.19
CA LEU A 50 -15.53 -3.12 -1.12
C LEU A 50 -14.93 -3.03 0.28
N PHE A 51 -13.65 -3.39 0.45
CA PHE A 51 -13.03 -3.47 1.77
C PHE A 51 -11.62 -2.86 1.74
N THR A 52 -11.55 -1.57 2.09
CA THR A 52 -10.30 -0.82 2.16
C THR A 52 -10.27 0.08 3.39
N ASP A 53 -9.06 0.41 3.84
CA ASP A 53 -8.84 1.46 4.83
C ASP A 53 -8.72 2.87 4.22
N GLY A 54 -9.03 2.99 2.93
CA GLY A 54 -8.89 4.20 2.11
C GLY A 54 -7.48 4.42 1.56
N SER A 55 -6.44 3.99 2.26
CA SER A 55 -5.05 4.15 1.83
C SER A 55 -4.56 3.01 0.92
N ASN A 56 -5.23 1.86 0.99
CA ASN A 56 -4.88 0.66 0.22
C ASN A 56 -5.89 0.30 -0.89
N ALA A 57 -6.78 1.24 -1.24
CA ALA A 57 -7.81 1.03 -2.25
C ALA A 57 -7.22 0.70 -3.62
N LEU A 58 -7.81 -0.28 -4.32
CA LEU A 58 -7.36 -0.73 -5.64
C LEU A 58 -8.25 -0.22 -6.79
N CYS A 59 -9.44 0.28 -6.47
CA CYS A 59 -10.38 0.88 -7.42
C CYS A 59 -10.58 2.38 -7.11
N PRO A 60 -10.95 3.20 -8.11
CA PRO A 60 -11.25 4.62 -7.88
C PRO A 60 -12.44 4.86 -6.96
N ARG A 61 -13.42 3.95 -6.96
CA ARG A 61 -14.55 3.94 -6.03
C ARG A 61 -14.29 2.89 -4.96
N PHE A 62 -14.63 3.18 -3.73
CA PHE A 62 -14.46 2.24 -2.63
C PHE A 62 -15.31 2.60 -1.42
N TYR A 63 -15.49 1.64 -0.52
CA TYR A 63 -15.99 1.91 0.84
C TYR A 63 -14.83 1.97 1.82
N SER A 64 -14.74 3.06 2.58
CA SER A 64 -13.84 3.14 3.74
C SER A 64 -14.43 2.40 4.94
N ILE A 65 -13.64 2.29 6.00
CA ILE A 65 -14.11 1.72 7.27
C ILE A 65 -15.27 2.54 7.84
N GLU A 66 -15.22 3.87 7.68
CA GLU A 66 -16.24 4.81 8.13
C GLU A 66 -17.52 4.76 7.30
N ASP A 67 -17.43 4.28 6.05
CA ASP A 67 -18.61 4.01 5.23
C ASP A 67 -19.28 2.71 5.64
N ASN A 68 -18.54 1.77 6.24
CA ASN A 68 -19.00 0.44 6.63
C ASN A 68 -19.74 -0.25 5.46
N ALA A 69 -18.98 -0.94 4.62
CA ALA A 69 -19.50 -1.67 3.47
C ALA A 69 -20.72 -2.55 3.80
N LEU A 70 -20.83 -3.13 5.01
CA LEU A 70 -21.93 -4.02 5.35
C LEU A 70 -23.30 -3.31 5.47
N THR A 71 -23.29 -2.00 5.70
CA THR A 71 -24.50 -1.17 5.80
C THR A 71 -24.94 -0.54 4.47
N GLN A 72 -24.12 -0.65 3.42
CA GLN A 72 -24.37 -0.05 2.11
C GLN A 72 -25.18 -0.97 1.19
N ASP A 73 -25.84 -0.43 0.16
CA ASP A 73 -26.44 -1.22 -0.91
C ASP A 73 -25.44 -1.39 -2.06
N TRP A 74 -24.79 -2.55 -2.12
CA TRP A 74 -23.71 -2.78 -3.09
C TRP A 74 -24.25 -2.82 -4.51
N ASN A 75 -25.43 -3.40 -4.72
CA ASN A 75 -26.02 -3.48 -6.05
C ASN A 75 -26.33 -2.09 -6.61
N GLU A 76 -26.96 -1.23 -5.80
CA GLU A 76 -27.27 0.14 -6.20
C GLU A 76 -26.00 0.94 -6.50
N ASP A 77 -25.01 0.90 -5.60
CA ASP A 77 -23.78 1.64 -5.80
C ASP A 77 -22.97 1.11 -6.99
N LEU A 78 -22.89 -0.20 -7.21
CA LEU A 78 -22.20 -0.75 -8.37
C LEU A 78 -22.86 -0.33 -9.69
N ASN A 79 -24.18 -0.12 -9.71
CA ASN A 79 -24.94 0.30 -10.90
C ASN A 79 -24.60 -0.53 -12.15
N GLY A 80 -24.57 -1.86 -11.99
CA GLY A 80 -24.22 -2.82 -13.04
C GLY A 80 -22.71 -3.09 -13.21
N GLY A 81 -21.86 -2.37 -12.48
CA GLY A 81 -20.42 -2.63 -12.37
C GLY A 81 -20.06 -3.84 -11.51
N ILE A 82 -18.75 -4.12 -11.40
CA ILE A 82 -18.22 -5.28 -10.65
C ILE A 82 -17.46 -4.81 -9.41
N GLY A 83 -17.84 -5.34 -8.24
CA GLY A 83 -17.15 -5.11 -6.97
C GLY A 83 -16.03 -6.11 -6.74
N PHE A 84 -14.84 -5.63 -6.35
CA PHE A 84 -13.73 -6.44 -5.87
C PHE A 84 -13.68 -6.44 -4.34
N ALA A 85 -13.30 -7.57 -3.74
CA ALA A 85 -13.17 -7.68 -2.30
C ALA A 85 -11.98 -8.55 -1.88
N ASN A 86 -11.14 -8.00 -0.99
CA ASN A 86 -10.24 -8.73 -0.10
C ASN A 86 -10.73 -8.52 1.33
N PRO A 87 -11.65 -9.37 1.85
CA PRO A 87 -12.41 -9.06 3.07
C PRO A 87 -11.59 -9.20 4.36
N PRO A 88 -11.98 -8.52 5.44
CA PRO A 88 -11.43 -8.75 6.77
C PRO A 88 -11.76 -10.15 7.30
N TYR A 89 -10.78 -10.78 7.96
CA TYR A 89 -10.89 -12.11 8.55
C TYR A 89 -11.06 -12.10 10.06
N SER A 90 -11.00 -10.92 10.69
CA SER A 90 -11.27 -10.74 12.11
C SER A 90 -12.63 -11.33 12.52
N ARG A 91 -12.72 -11.66 13.82
CA ARG A 91 -13.99 -12.12 14.41
C ARG A 91 -15.06 -11.05 14.21
N PRO A 92 -16.35 -11.43 14.12
CA PRO A 92 -17.44 -10.50 13.97
C PRO A 92 -17.36 -9.38 15.03
N CYS A 93 -17.37 -8.14 14.56
CA CYS A 93 -17.46 -6.95 15.39
C CYS A 93 -18.51 -6.00 14.82
N LYS A 94 -18.93 -5.05 15.64
CA LYS A 94 -19.97 -4.10 15.31
C LYS A 94 -19.48 -2.66 15.42
N ASP A 95 -20.12 -1.76 14.68
CA ASP A 95 -19.95 -0.33 14.85
C ASP A 95 -20.74 0.19 16.07
N ASN A 96 -20.64 1.50 16.34
CA ASN A 96 -21.29 2.12 17.50
C ASN A 96 -22.83 2.14 17.41
N ASN A 97 -23.39 1.81 16.25
CA ASN A 97 -24.83 1.73 15.99
C ASN A 97 -25.32 0.28 15.97
N ASP A 98 -24.52 -0.67 16.46
CA ASP A 98 -24.82 -2.11 16.49
C ASP A 98 -24.93 -2.78 15.10
N ASN A 99 -24.44 -2.12 14.05
CA ASN A 99 -24.32 -2.75 12.72
C ASN A 99 -23.07 -3.61 12.65
N ASP A 100 -23.14 -4.74 11.95
CA ASP A 100 -21.97 -5.56 11.68
C ASP A 100 -20.95 -4.78 10.84
N LEU A 101 -19.66 -5.01 11.10
CA LEU A 101 -18.54 -4.38 10.40
C LEU A 101 -17.57 -5.40 9.79
N THR A 102 -17.30 -6.50 10.49
CA THR A 102 -16.42 -7.59 10.03
C THR A 102 -17.04 -8.97 10.29
N GLY A 103 -16.33 -10.03 9.86
CA GLY A 103 -16.74 -11.41 10.06
C GLY A 103 -17.15 -12.09 8.76
N MET A 104 -16.39 -13.12 8.36
CA MET A 104 -16.57 -13.78 7.06
C MET A 104 -17.97 -14.38 6.83
N ILE A 105 -18.64 -14.89 7.88
CA ILE A 105 -20.01 -15.42 7.74
C ILE A 105 -20.97 -14.30 7.32
N THR A 106 -20.93 -13.15 8.00
CA THR A 106 -21.75 -11.99 7.69
C THR A 106 -21.43 -11.44 6.30
N ILE A 107 -20.14 -11.32 5.96
CA ILE A 107 -19.68 -10.80 4.67
C ILE A 107 -20.16 -11.69 3.51
N MET A 108 -20.00 -13.01 3.62
CA MET A 108 -20.45 -13.96 2.57
C MET A 108 -21.98 -14.02 2.48
N GLY A 109 -22.68 -13.94 3.61
CA GLY A 109 -24.14 -13.80 3.63
C GLY A 109 -24.61 -12.53 2.91
N LYS A 110 -23.94 -11.39 3.16
CA LYS A 110 -24.23 -10.14 2.46
C LYS A 110 -23.92 -10.24 0.96
N ALA A 111 -22.77 -10.80 0.58
CA ALA A 111 -22.41 -10.99 -0.82
C ALA A 111 -23.48 -11.77 -1.59
N LYS A 112 -24.01 -12.85 -1.01
CA LYS A 112 -25.13 -13.58 -1.58
C LYS A 112 -26.38 -12.71 -1.75
N ASN A 113 -26.76 -11.96 -0.71
CA ASN A 113 -27.96 -11.12 -0.76
C ASN A 113 -27.85 -10.02 -1.81
N GLU A 114 -26.70 -9.34 -1.89
CA GLU A 114 -26.44 -8.30 -2.90
C GLU A 114 -26.39 -8.87 -4.31
N ARG A 115 -25.80 -10.06 -4.47
CA ARG A 115 -25.86 -10.84 -5.72
C ARG A 115 -27.30 -11.11 -6.12
N ASP A 116 -28.16 -11.54 -5.20
CA ASP A 116 -29.57 -11.82 -5.50
C ASP A 116 -30.36 -10.55 -5.92
N LYS A 117 -29.88 -9.34 -5.59
CA LYS A 117 -30.39 -8.08 -6.12
C LYS A 117 -29.85 -7.73 -7.53
N GLY A 118 -28.78 -8.37 -7.97
CA GLY A 118 -28.13 -8.14 -9.27
C GLY A 118 -26.65 -7.77 -9.21
N ALA A 119 -26.06 -7.63 -8.01
CA ALA A 119 -24.66 -7.23 -7.89
C ALA A 119 -23.72 -8.30 -8.47
N LYS A 120 -22.66 -7.84 -9.13
CA LYS A 120 -21.56 -8.69 -9.61
C LYS A 120 -20.35 -8.48 -8.72
N LEU A 121 -19.86 -9.53 -8.09
CA LEU A 121 -18.83 -9.44 -7.06
C LEU A 121 -17.74 -10.49 -7.27
N VAL A 122 -16.49 -10.10 -7.04
CA VAL A 122 -15.32 -11.00 -7.08
C VAL A 122 -14.54 -10.87 -5.77
N PHE A 123 -14.50 -11.95 -5.02
CA PHE A 123 -13.81 -12.04 -3.74
C PHE A 123 -12.50 -12.83 -3.87
N LEU A 124 -11.39 -12.24 -3.44
CA LEU A 124 -10.13 -12.95 -3.22
C LEU A 124 -10.08 -13.45 -1.78
N ILE A 125 -10.24 -14.75 -1.58
CA ILE A 125 -10.31 -15.37 -0.24
C ILE A 125 -9.40 -16.60 -0.14
N ARG A 126 -9.14 -17.05 1.09
CA ARG A 126 -8.51 -18.35 1.35
C ARG A 126 -9.37 -19.49 0.80
N GLY A 127 -8.77 -20.40 0.05
CA GLY A 127 -9.37 -21.62 -0.48
C GLY A 127 -9.50 -22.71 0.60
N VAL A 128 -10.42 -22.52 1.53
CA VAL A 128 -10.62 -23.40 2.70
C VAL A 128 -12.06 -23.88 2.78
N PRO A 129 -12.44 -24.90 1.98
CA PRO A 129 -13.83 -25.38 1.91
C PRO A 129 -14.36 -25.99 3.23
N SER A 130 -13.49 -26.25 4.20
CA SER A 130 -13.87 -26.71 5.53
C SER A 130 -14.42 -25.61 6.44
N GLU A 131 -14.25 -24.34 6.10
CA GLU A 131 -14.71 -23.22 6.93
C GLU A 131 -16.21 -22.99 6.76
N ALA A 132 -16.91 -22.66 7.85
CA ALA A 132 -18.36 -22.44 7.84
C ALA A 132 -18.81 -21.26 6.96
N TRP A 133 -17.91 -20.30 6.70
CA TRP A 133 -18.15 -19.17 5.82
C TRP A 133 -17.85 -19.47 4.34
N TRP A 134 -17.36 -20.67 4.01
CA TRP A 134 -17.04 -21.01 2.63
C TRP A 134 -18.28 -20.89 1.73
N PRO A 135 -18.22 -20.10 0.65
CA PRO A 135 -19.40 -19.75 -0.14
C PRO A 135 -19.74 -20.84 -1.17
N GLU A 136 -20.27 -21.97 -0.69
CA GLU A 136 -20.80 -23.08 -1.53
C GLU A 136 -21.77 -22.61 -2.63
N GLN A 137 -22.46 -21.49 -2.40
CA GLN A 137 -23.50 -20.94 -3.27
C GLN A 137 -22.99 -19.90 -4.28
N ALA A 138 -21.67 -19.72 -4.39
CA ALA A 138 -21.09 -18.87 -5.40
C ALA A 138 -21.36 -19.42 -6.82
N ASP A 139 -21.46 -18.50 -7.78
CA ASP A 139 -21.72 -18.84 -9.18
C ASP A 139 -20.49 -19.44 -9.87
N HIS A 140 -19.31 -18.99 -9.44
CA HIS A 140 -18.04 -19.55 -9.85
C HIS A 140 -17.02 -19.52 -8.72
N ILE A 141 -16.23 -20.58 -8.62
CA ILE A 141 -15.04 -20.62 -7.76
C ILE A 141 -13.84 -20.97 -8.63
N CYS A 142 -12.91 -20.03 -8.78
CA CYS A 142 -11.63 -20.26 -9.45
C CYS A 142 -10.52 -20.43 -8.41
N PHE A 143 -9.98 -21.64 -8.29
CA PHE A 143 -8.86 -21.90 -7.38
C PHE A 143 -7.54 -21.40 -7.97
N ILE A 144 -6.77 -20.68 -7.16
CA ILE A 144 -5.46 -20.19 -7.56
C ILE A 144 -4.42 -21.28 -7.29
N LYS A 145 -3.81 -21.82 -8.36
CA LYS A 145 -2.68 -22.74 -8.29
C LYS A 145 -1.41 -21.96 -7.94
N GLY A 146 -0.96 -22.13 -6.70
CA GLY A 146 0.20 -21.46 -6.12
C GLY A 146 -0.20 -20.63 -4.89
N ARG A 147 0.74 -20.44 -3.94
CA ARG A 147 0.46 -19.68 -2.73
C ARG A 147 0.43 -18.18 -3.03
N VAL A 148 -0.60 -17.51 -2.56
CA VAL A 148 -0.77 -16.06 -2.66
C VAL A 148 -0.17 -15.42 -1.41
N GLY A 149 0.87 -14.62 -1.58
CA GLY A 149 1.43 -13.78 -0.54
C GLY A 149 0.84 -12.37 -0.61
N PHE A 150 0.54 -11.79 0.55
CA PHE A 150 0.00 -10.43 0.67
C PHE A 150 1.11 -9.47 1.09
N LYS A 151 0.90 -8.18 0.84
CA LYS A 151 1.83 -7.11 1.21
C LYS A 151 1.43 -6.51 2.56
N LEU A 152 2.42 -6.09 3.31
CA LEU A 152 2.18 -5.21 4.45
C LEU A 152 1.66 -3.85 3.93
N PRO A 153 0.80 -3.18 4.72
CA PRO A 153 0.34 -1.84 4.37
C PRO A 153 1.50 -0.82 4.45
N SER A 154 1.36 0.30 3.74
CA SER A 154 2.40 1.33 3.64
C SER A 154 2.78 1.98 4.97
N TRP A 155 1.86 2.01 5.93
CA TRP A 155 2.08 2.54 7.28
C TRP A 155 2.81 1.57 8.22
N PHE A 156 3.01 0.30 7.83
CA PHE A 156 3.65 -0.68 8.70
C PHE A 156 5.15 -0.42 8.82
N ILE A 157 5.59 -0.20 10.05
CA ILE A 157 7.00 -0.04 10.44
C ILE A 157 7.36 -1.19 11.39
N PRO A 158 8.27 -2.11 11.04
CA PRO A 158 8.58 -3.26 11.88
C PRO A 158 9.26 -2.86 13.20
N ALA A 159 8.80 -3.39 14.34
CA ALA A 159 9.41 -3.09 15.64
C ALA A 159 10.83 -3.66 15.84
N ASN A 160 11.23 -4.66 15.05
CA ASN A 160 12.57 -5.26 15.03
C ASN A 160 12.72 -6.20 13.82
N GLU A 161 13.92 -6.76 13.61
CA GLU A 161 14.21 -7.72 12.52
C GLU A 161 13.24 -8.90 12.44
N LYS A 162 12.73 -9.39 13.58
CA LYS A 162 11.76 -10.52 13.60
C LYS A 162 10.38 -10.13 13.09
N GLN A 163 10.10 -8.83 12.96
CA GLN A 163 8.83 -8.29 12.46
C GLN A 163 8.90 -7.95 10.97
N LYS A 164 10.01 -8.23 10.28
CA LYS A 164 10.04 -8.18 8.81
C LYS A 164 9.25 -9.37 8.28
N ALA A 165 8.25 -9.09 7.44
CA ALA A 165 7.35 -10.13 6.95
C ALA A 165 8.08 -11.17 6.09
N THR A 166 7.95 -12.44 6.47
CA THR A 166 8.15 -13.58 5.57
C THR A 166 6.79 -14.25 5.36
N SER A 167 6.07 -13.87 4.30
CA SER A 167 4.79 -14.50 4.01
C SER A 167 5.00 -15.82 3.27
N ALA A 168 4.66 -16.94 3.92
CA ALA A 168 4.56 -18.23 3.24
C ALA A 168 3.40 -18.28 2.21
N GLY A 169 2.53 -17.26 2.23
CA GLY A 169 1.29 -17.19 1.44
C GLY A 169 0.26 -18.27 1.81
N PHE A 170 -0.93 -18.14 1.26
CA PHE A 170 -2.02 -19.12 1.44
C PHE A 170 -2.53 -19.67 0.10
N ALA A 171 -3.20 -20.82 0.14
CA ALA A 171 -3.94 -21.33 -1.01
C ALA A 171 -5.16 -20.43 -1.24
N GLY A 172 -5.18 -19.68 -2.35
CA GLY A 172 -6.21 -18.68 -2.63
C GLY A 172 -7.31 -19.21 -3.56
N ALA A 173 -8.48 -18.59 -3.49
CA ALA A 173 -9.59 -18.78 -4.41
C ALA A 173 -10.18 -17.41 -4.78
N LEU A 174 -10.64 -17.30 -6.03
CA LEU A 174 -11.50 -16.22 -6.49
C LEU A 174 -12.92 -16.75 -6.48
N VAL A 175 -13.78 -16.09 -5.72
CA VAL A 175 -15.20 -16.45 -5.60
C VAL A 175 -16.02 -15.38 -6.29
N ILE A 176 -16.76 -15.79 -7.31
CA ILE A 176 -17.56 -14.91 -8.15
C ILE A 176 -19.03 -15.12 -7.79
N PHE A 177 -19.68 -14.00 -7.51
CA PHE A 177 -21.12 -13.90 -7.31
C PHE A 177 -21.68 -13.10 -8.49
N ASP A 178 -22.34 -13.78 -9.42
CA ASP A 178 -22.91 -13.21 -10.64
C ASP A 178 -24.00 -14.16 -11.18
N LYS A 179 -25.29 -13.80 -11.03
CA LYS A 179 -26.44 -14.57 -11.58
C LYS A 179 -26.31 -14.80 -13.09
N GLU A 180 -25.58 -13.95 -13.78
CA GLU A 180 -25.40 -14.01 -15.22
C GLU A 180 -24.23 -14.90 -15.64
N TRP A 181 -23.48 -15.47 -14.69
CA TRP A 181 -22.41 -16.41 -15.01
C TRP A 181 -22.95 -17.60 -15.83
N ARG A 182 -22.28 -17.89 -16.94
CA ARG A 182 -22.58 -19.03 -17.83
C ARG A 182 -21.42 -20.01 -17.98
N GLY A 183 -20.31 -19.76 -17.30
CA GLY A 183 -19.15 -20.63 -17.31
C GLY A 183 -19.34 -21.86 -16.43
N GLN A 184 -18.28 -22.67 -16.38
CA GLN A 184 -18.18 -23.77 -15.42
C GLN A 184 -18.26 -23.27 -13.98
N GLN A 185 -18.77 -24.09 -13.06
CA GLN A 185 -18.88 -23.71 -11.64
C GLN A 185 -17.51 -23.65 -10.95
N ILE A 186 -16.57 -24.49 -11.36
CA ILE A 186 -15.22 -24.55 -10.78
C ILE A 186 -14.19 -24.42 -11.89
N SER A 187 -13.14 -23.64 -11.65
CA SER A 187 -11.96 -23.57 -12.52
C SER A 187 -10.65 -23.41 -11.73
N TYR A 188 -9.54 -23.33 -12.45
CA TYR A 188 -8.21 -23.14 -11.87
C TYR A 188 -7.40 -22.15 -12.68
N ILE A 189 -6.64 -21.29 -12.01
CA ILE A 189 -5.70 -20.36 -12.64
C ILE A 189 -4.36 -20.35 -11.89
N HIS A 190 -3.24 -20.27 -12.60
CA HIS A 190 -1.93 -20.20 -11.95
C HIS A 190 -1.65 -18.81 -11.40
N ARG A 191 -1.17 -18.75 -10.15
CA ARG A 191 -0.77 -17.51 -9.46
C ARG A 191 0.24 -16.73 -10.29
N ASP A 192 1.26 -17.42 -10.81
CA ASP A 192 2.32 -16.78 -11.60
C ASP A 192 1.79 -16.23 -12.94
N SER A 193 0.78 -16.88 -13.54
CA SER A 193 0.13 -16.36 -14.75
C SER A 193 -0.65 -15.08 -14.47
N LEU A 194 -1.41 -15.03 -13.36
CA LEU A 194 -2.09 -13.80 -12.93
C LEU A 194 -1.10 -12.65 -12.74
N ARG A 195 -0.02 -12.89 -11.98
CA ARG A 195 0.99 -11.86 -11.70
C ARG A 195 1.72 -11.40 -12.96
N ALA A 196 2.11 -12.33 -13.84
CA ALA A 196 2.75 -11.98 -15.10
C ALA A 196 1.82 -11.17 -16.01
N GLN A 197 0.53 -11.50 -16.06
CA GLN A 197 -0.46 -10.74 -16.82
C GLN A 197 -0.67 -9.34 -16.24
N GLY A 198 -0.83 -9.23 -14.91
CA GLY A 198 -0.99 -7.94 -14.25
C GLY A 198 0.26 -7.07 -14.38
N GLN A 199 1.46 -7.64 -14.27
CA GLN A 199 2.71 -6.90 -14.51
C GLN A 199 2.77 -6.33 -15.94
N LYS A 200 2.40 -7.13 -16.95
CA LYS A 200 2.34 -6.63 -18.33
C LYS A 200 1.37 -5.46 -18.49
N LEU A 201 0.21 -5.50 -17.84
CA LEU A 201 -0.75 -4.40 -17.86
C LEU A 201 -0.18 -3.14 -17.20
N LEU A 202 0.49 -3.29 -16.05
CA LEU A 202 1.17 -2.19 -15.37
C LEU A 202 2.25 -1.58 -16.25
N ASP A 203 3.10 -2.40 -16.88
CA ASP A 203 4.16 -1.93 -17.78
C ASP A 203 3.57 -1.14 -18.97
N MET A 204 2.45 -1.61 -19.53
CA MET A 204 1.73 -0.92 -20.60
C MET A 204 1.14 0.42 -20.15
N ILE A 205 0.56 0.47 -18.95
CA ILE A 205 0.02 1.71 -18.35
C ILE A 205 1.17 2.72 -18.13
N SER A 206 2.28 2.28 -17.56
CA SER A 206 3.46 3.13 -17.34
C SER A 206 4.03 3.66 -18.65
N ALA A 207 4.18 2.82 -19.68
CA ALA A 207 4.65 3.25 -20.99
C ALA A 207 3.70 4.27 -21.65
N ALA A 208 2.38 4.06 -21.53
CA ALA A 208 1.38 5.00 -22.03
C ALA A 208 1.41 6.34 -21.28
N ALA A 209 1.63 6.31 -19.95
CA ALA A 209 1.76 7.51 -19.13
C ALA A 209 3.00 8.34 -19.50
N VAL A 210 4.15 7.69 -19.70
CA VAL A 210 5.39 8.35 -20.16
C VAL A 210 5.16 9.02 -21.52
N LYS A 211 4.61 8.28 -22.49
CA LYS A 211 4.29 8.82 -23.82
C LYS A 211 3.33 10.01 -23.77
N SER A 212 2.35 9.97 -22.86
CA SER A 212 1.41 11.07 -22.64
C SER A 212 2.10 12.30 -22.03
N ALA A 213 3.00 12.10 -21.07
CA ALA A 213 3.80 13.17 -20.46
C ALA A 213 4.74 13.83 -21.49
N GLU A 214 5.46 13.05 -22.29
CA GLU A 214 6.32 13.53 -23.38
C GLU A 214 5.53 14.35 -24.41
N SER A 215 4.34 13.87 -24.79
CA SER A 215 3.45 14.61 -25.70
C SER A 215 2.99 15.93 -25.10
N LYS A 216 2.65 15.97 -23.81
CA LYS A 216 2.25 17.22 -23.12
C LYS A 216 3.41 18.20 -23.03
N LEU A 217 4.61 17.74 -22.66
CA LEU A 217 5.80 18.59 -22.59
C LEU A 217 6.14 19.17 -23.97
N SER A 218 6.10 18.34 -25.02
CA SER A 218 6.33 18.78 -26.40
C SER A 218 5.32 19.84 -26.84
N GLN A 219 4.04 19.66 -26.50
CA GLN A 219 2.99 20.66 -26.74
C GLN A 219 3.18 21.94 -25.93
N MET A 220 3.64 21.86 -24.68
CA MET A 220 3.94 23.03 -23.86
C MET A 220 5.13 23.83 -24.44
N LEU A 221 6.19 23.14 -24.86
CA LEU A 221 7.37 23.75 -25.48
C LEU A 221 7.06 24.39 -26.85
N THR A 222 6.16 23.81 -27.64
CA THR A 222 5.73 24.38 -28.92
C THR A 222 4.69 25.50 -28.76
N SER A 223 3.84 25.46 -27.73
CA SER A 223 2.84 26.51 -27.44
C SER A 223 3.40 27.73 -26.71
N HIS A 224 4.42 27.56 -25.86
CA HIS A 224 5.11 28.65 -25.15
C HIS A 224 6.29 29.24 -25.95
N GLY A 225 6.21 29.18 -27.28
CA GLY A 225 7.16 29.71 -28.26
C GLY A 225 8.36 30.47 -27.69
N PHE A 226 9.52 29.81 -27.71
CA PHE A 226 10.85 30.41 -27.87
C PHE A 226 10.90 31.94 -27.70
N LYS A 227 10.90 32.42 -26.45
CA LYS A 227 11.19 33.82 -26.08
C LYS A 227 12.23 33.91 -24.96
N MET A 228 13.14 32.95 -24.91
CA MET A 228 14.23 32.90 -23.93
C MET A 228 15.62 32.77 -24.56
N PHE A 229 15.78 33.11 -25.85
CA PHE A 229 17.10 33.22 -26.49
C PHE A 229 17.11 34.32 -27.56
N GLU A 230 16.85 35.57 -27.18
CA GLU A 230 17.11 36.74 -28.04
C GLU A 230 18.06 37.77 -27.40
N ASN A 231 18.72 37.43 -26.29
CA ASN A 231 19.78 38.26 -25.72
C ASN A 231 20.94 37.38 -25.23
N ILE A 232 21.66 36.77 -26.17
CA ILE A 232 23.06 36.41 -25.93
C ILE A 232 23.88 37.45 -26.69
N ASN A 233 24.28 38.50 -25.97
CA ASN A 233 25.42 39.29 -26.39
C ASN A 233 26.66 38.41 -26.29
N GLN A 234 27.55 38.60 -27.26
CA GLN A 234 28.86 37.98 -27.40
C GLN A 234 29.69 38.10 -26.11
N ASP A 235 30.59 37.14 -25.97
CA ASP A 235 31.61 36.95 -24.92
C ASP A 235 31.15 36.17 -23.68
N ASP A 236 31.32 34.85 -23.74
CA ASP A 236 32.28 34.11 -22.91
C ASP A 236 32.30 32.65 -23.34
N THR A 237 33.40 32.24 -23.98
CA THR A 237 33.76 30.83 -24.16
C THR A 237 34.18 30.27 -22.82
N GLU A 238 33.30 29.52 -22.16
CA GLU A 238 33.69 28.53 -21.17
C GLU A 238 32.71 27.35 -21.18
N ILE A 239 33.27 26.18 -20.92
CA ILE A 239 32.78 24.87 -21.33
C ILE A 239 31.50 24.52 -20.55
N GLY A 240 30.38 24.38 -21.26
CA GLY A 240 29.13 23.89 -20.70
C GLY A 240 29.24 22.39 -20.39
N GLU A 241 29.30 22.03 -19.11
CA GLU A 241 28.88 20.70 -18.68
C GLU A 241 27.41 20.52 -19.03
N GLN A 242 27.14 19.49 -19.82
CA GLN A 242 25.81 19.08 -20.23
C GLN A 242 25.06 18.62 -18.97
N ILE A 243 24.14 19.45 -18.47
CA ILE A 243 23.29 19.09 -17.34
C ILE A 243 22.39 17.93 -17.78
N ASP A 244 22.72 16.75 -17.29
CA ASP A 244 21.96 15.53 -17.51
C ASP A 244 20.65 15.59 -16.70
N VAL A 245 19.58 16.00 -17.38
CA VAL A 245 18.24 16.15 -16.81
C VAL A 245 17.72 14.80 -16.28
N GLU A 246 18.19 13.67 -16.81
CA GLU A 246 17.83 12.33 -16.32
C GLU A 246 18.46 12.08 -14.93
N GLN A 247 19.67 12.59 -14.66
CA GLN A 247 20.30 12.49 -13.34
C GLN A 247 19.65 13.38 -12.29
N LEU A 248 19.16 14.56 -12.66
CA LEU A 248 18.43 15.46 -11.75
C LEU A 248 17.06 14.89 -11.37
N ILE A 249 16.33 14.33 -12.34
CA ILE A 249 15.04 13.66 -12.08
C ILE A 249 15.25 12.39 -11.25
N ALA A 250 16.32 11.62 -11.49
CA ALA A 250 16.66 10.46 -10.67
C ALA A 250 17.02 10.87 -9.23
N LYS A 251 17.76 11.97 -9.05
CA LYS A 251 18.08 12.51 -7.72
C LYS A 251 16.85 13.00 -6.97
N ASP A 252 15.96 13.74 -7.62
CA ASP A 252 14.74 14.24 -6.98
C ASP A 252 13.77 13.09 -6.65
N ALA A 253 13.68 12.07 -7.50
CA ALA A 253 12.89 10.86 -7.25
C ALA A 253 13.50 9.96 -6.15
N GLU A 254 14.82 9.84 -6.07
CA GLU A 254 15.51 9.13 -4.97
C GLU A 254 15.38 9.90 -3.65
N THR A 255 15.37 11.25 -3.71
CA THR A 255 15.24 12.11 -2.53
C THR A 255 13.80 12.09 -1.99
N GLU A 256 12.77 12.11 -2.84
CA GLU A 256 11.36 11.99 -2.42
C GLU A 256 10.98 10.58 -1.93
N LEU A 257 11.63 9.53 -2.43
CA LEU A 257 11.38 8.16 -1.98
C LEU A 257 12.10 7.81 -0.64
N ALA A 258 13.09 8.62 -0.24
CA ALA A 258 13.91 8.38 0.95
C ALA A 258 13.44 9.13 2.21
N THR A 259 12.66 10.22 2.10
CA THR A 259 12.37 11.11 3.23
C THR A 259 11.19 10.74 4.13
N THR A 260 10.57 9.57 4.00
CA THR A 260 9.47 9.20 4.92
C THR A 260 9.54 7.75 5.38
N LYS A 261 10.65 7.39 6.07
CA LYS A 261 10.76 6.13 6.83
C LYS A 261 10.72 6.31 8.36
N TRP A 262 10.88 7.53 8.86
CA TRP A 262 11.01 7.80 10.30
C TRP A 262 10.14 8.99 10.74
N PRO A 263 9.61 9.00 11.98
CA PRO A 263 8.87 10.15 12.52
C PRO A 263 9.67 11.44 12.45
N SER A 264 9.01 12.58 12.24
CA SER A 264 9.67 13.88 12.13
C SER A 264 10.53 14.24 13.35
N GLU A 265 10.12 13.81 14.55
CA GLU A 265 10.90 14.00 15.78
C GLU A 265 12.20 13.19 15.78
N VAL A 266 12.18 11.97 15.23
CA VAL A 266 13.37 11.12 15.05
C VAL A 266 14.33 11.77 14.06
N CYS A 267 13.82 12.21 12.90
CA CYS A 267 14.64 12.90 11.90
C CYS A 267 15.26 14.17 12.47
N HIS A 268 14.48 14.98 13.19
CA HIS A 268 14.93 16.26 13.74
C HIS A 268 16.07 16.10 14.77
N ILE A 269 15.96 15.11 15.67
CA ILE A 269 17.01 14.82 16.66
C ILE A 269 18.31 14.39 15.98
N VAL A 270 18.24 13.54 14.95
CA VAL A 270 19.42 13.07 14.21
C VAL A 270 20.04 14.21 13.40
N GLU A 271 19.23 15.03 12.75
CA GLU A 271 19.68 16.23 12.05
C GLU A 271 20.38 17.21 13.00
N GLU A 272 19.87 17.40 14.22
CA GLU A 272 20.50 18.25 15.23
C GLU A 272 21.89 17.72 15.63
N CYS A 273 22.03 16.40 15.79
CA CYS A 273 23.31 15.77 16.10
C CYS A 273 24.33 15.87 14.95
N PHE A 274 23.88 15.78 13.69
CA PHE A 274 24.76 15.99 12.54
C PHE A 274 25.12 17.45 12.30
N LYS A 275 24.22 18.39 12.60
CA LYS A 275 24.55 19.83 12.62
C LYS A 275 25.66 20.14 13.63
N ALA A 276 25.64 19.47 14.79
CA ALA A 276 26.71 19.57 15.78
C ALA A 276 28.02 18.83 15.38
N ASN A 277 27.94 17.84 14.48
CA ASN A 277 29.06 17.00 14.04
C ASN A 277 29.12 16.84 12.51
N PRO A 278 29.33 17.92 11.74
CA PRO A 278 29.14 17.91 10.28
C PRO A 278 30.04 16.91 9.54
N ASN A 279 31.25 16.66 10.05
CA ASN A 279 32.22 15.75 9.42
C ASN A 279 31.93 14.26 9.68
N LYS A 280 30.85 13.92 10.39
CA LYS A 280 30.52 12.54 10.78
C LYS A 280 29.38 11.93 9.96
N HIS A 281 28.77 12.69 9.07
CA HIS A 281 27.62 12.25 8.26
C HIS A 281 28.00 11.19 7.22
N ASN A 282 27.31 10.06 7.22
CA ASN A 282 27.22 9.10 6.11
C ASN A 282 25.93 8.27 6.25
N ASP A 283 25.52 7.61 5.17
CA ASP A 283 24.21 6.94 5.09
C ASP A 283 24.04 5.83 6.13
N HIS A 284 25.09 5.03 6.36
CA HIS A 284 25.07 3.96 7.35
C HIS A 284 24.91 4.50 8.77
N ARG A 285 25.65 5.55 9.13
CA ARG A 285 25.54 6.21 10.44
C ARG A 285 24.21 6.90 10.61
N ALA A 286 23.69 7.55 9.56
CA ALA A 286 22.38 8.16 9.59
C ALA A 286 21.32 7.10 9.92
N GLN A 287 21.36 5.95 9.25
CA GLN A 287 20.42 4.87 9.52
C GLN A 287 20.52 4.34 10.96
N VAL A 288 21.73 4.08 11.48
CA VAL A 288 21.90 3.57 12.85
C VAL A 288 21.46 4.60 13.90
N LEU A 289 21.76 5.89 13.69
CA LEU A 289 21.32 6.94 14.61
C LEU A 289 19.79 7.11 14.57
N LEU A 290 19.15 6.97 13.40
CA LEU A 290 17.68 6.99 13.28
C LEU A 290 17.06 5.81 14.05
N GLU A 291 17.60 4.60 13.90
CA GLU A 291 17.15 3.41 14.62
C GLU A 291 17.32 3.54 16.15
N LEU A 292 18.48 4.03 16.60
CA LEU A 292 18.77 4.24 18.02
C LEU A 292 17.91 5.36 18.63
N THR A 293 17.77 6.49 17.92
CA THR A 293 16.92 7.61 18.33
C THR A 293 15.48 7.15 18.52
N ASN A 294 14.96 6.40 17.54
CA ASN A 294 13.61 5.84 17.62
C ASN A 294 13.48 4.90 18.83
N LYS A 295 14.44 4.00 19.05
CA LYS A 295 14.47 3.12 20.23
C LYS A 295 14.45 3.89 21.54
N ARG A 296 15.23 4.96 21.67
CA ARG A 296 15.30 5.76 22.91
C ARG A 296 14.03 6.57 23.17
N LEU A 297 13.40 7.11 22.12
CA LEU A 297 12.09 7.75 22.25
C LEU A 297 11.02 6.76 22.69
N LEU A 298 11.03 5.52 22.17
CA LEU A 298 10.14 4.43 22.60
C LEU A 298 10.33 4.06 24.08
N GLU A 299 11.57 4.09 24.57
CA GLU A 299 11.92 3.88 25.98
C GLU A 299 11.56 5.09 26.88
N LYS A 300 10.88 6.11 26.33
CA LYS A 300 10.49 7.36 27.00
C LYS A 300 11.68 8.17 27.51
N MET A 301 12.84 8.04 26.88
CA MET A 301 13.99 8.89 27.16
C MET A 301 13.72 10.30 26.63
N ARG A 302 14.11 11.33 27.38
CA ARG A 302 13.90 12.72 26.95
C ARG A 302 14.79 13.05 25.75
N PRO A 303 14.31 13.80 24.74
CA PRO A 303 15.11 14.19 23.57
C PRO A 303 16.49 14.76 23.91
N SER A 304 16.58 15.59 24.96
CA SER A 304 17.86 16.17 25.42
C SER A 304 18.89 15.12 25.89
N GLN A 305 18.43 14.00 26.43
CA GLN A 305 19.30 12.89 26.86
C GLN A 305 19.75 12.05 25.66
N ILE A 306 18.86 11.87 24.68
CA ILE A 306 19.17 11.18 23.43
C ILE A 306 20.23 11.97 22.65
N ILE A 307 20.02 13.29 22.48
CA ILE A 307 21.00 14.17 21.82
C ILE A 307 22.37 14.08 22.49
N ALA A 308 22.43 14.02 23.83
CA ALA A 308 23.69 13.86 24.55
C ALA A 308 24.35 12.49 24.31
N GLU A 309 23.56 11.40 24.27
CA GLU A 309 24.03 10.04 23.97
C GLU A 309 24.61 9.97 22.54
N LEU A 310 23.86 10.45 21.54
CA LEU A 310 24.30 10.40 20.13
C LEU A 310 25.53 11.28 19.88
N ASN A 311 25.59 12.48 20.47
CA ASN A 311 26.78 13.33 20.37
C ASN A 311 28.01 12.65 20.98
N THR A 312 27.85 11.93 22.10
CA THR A 312 28.95 11.18 22.72
C THR A 312 29.44 10.07 21.78
N MET A 313 28.53 9.32 21.15
CA MET A 313 28.86 8.29 20.16
C MET A 313 29.58 8.86 18.92
N LEU A 314 29.13 10.02 18.42
CA LEU A 314 29.72 10.70 17.26
C LEU A 314 31.14 11.23 17.54
N VAL A 315 31.42 11.63 18.78
CA VAL A 315 32.72 12.14 19.23
C VAL A 315 33.72 10.99 19.49
N GLN A 316 33.27 9.86 20.03
CA GLN A 316 34.16 8.80 20.50
C GLN A 316 34.71 7.84 19.41
N CYS A 317 34.24 7.92 18.15
CA CYS A 317 34.72 7.06 17.04
C CYS A 317 34.72 5.55 17.39
N GLU A 318 33.74 5.04 18.13
CA GLU A 318 33.64 3.59 18.31
C GLU A 318 33.22 2.90 16.99
N PRO A 319 33.86 1.79 16.58
CA PRO A 319 33.36 0.94 15.52
C PRO A 319 32.08 0.26 16.01
N MET A 320 30.94 0.55 15.40
CA MET A 320 29.72 -0.20 15.64
C MET A 320 29.85 -1.54 14.91
N GLY A 321 29.93 -2.62 15.71
CA GLY A 321 30.56 -3.88 15.36
C GLY A 321 30.01 -4.62 14.14
N ASP A 322 30.95 -5.29 13.48
CA ASP A 322 30.76 -6.31 12.45
C ASP A 322 29.96 -7.52 12.97
N ALA A 323 29.26 -8.16 12.04
CA ALA A 323 28.51 -9.39 12.22
C ALA A 323 29.37 -10.56 12.72
N ALA A 324 28.81 -11.31 13.68
CA ALA A 324 29.07 -12.73 13.92
C ALA A 324 27.74 -13.41 14.30
#